data_AF-A0A429X648-F1
#
_entry.id   AF-A0A429X648-F1
#
_cell.length_a   1.000
_cell.length_b   1.000
_cell.length_c   1.000
_cell.angle_alpha   90.00
_cell.angle_beta   90.00
_cell.angle_gamma   90.00
#
_symmetry.space_group_name_H-M   'P 1'
#
loop_
_entity.id
_entity.type
_entity.pdbx_description
1 polymer ?
#
loop_
_entity_poly.entity_id
_entity_poly.type
_entity_poly.pdbx_seq_one_letter_code
_entity_poly.pdbx_strand_id
1 'polypeptide(L)'
;MTLGELALHVAGWNDVFVSMVKTEELTPPDFPEYKTMGDVRETVKAFTEKTKAAYELLTDAELEDENNSLHPKLQGPKKRYLTAMYDHEIHHKGQLFVYARMAGVKEVPFFR
;
A
#
# COMPACT_ATOMS: atom_id res chain seq x y z
N MET A 1 14.16 4.54 -5.56
CA MET A 1 12.91 5.15 -6.07
C MET A 1 13.01 6.65 -5.94
N THR A 2 12.60 7.38 -6.98
CA THR A 2 12.30 8.82 -6.92
C THR A 2 11.10 9.10 -6.00
N LEU A 3 10.80 10.37 -5.71
CA LEU A 3 9.66 10.73 -4.86
C LEU A 3 8.33 10.25 -5.44
N GLY A 4 8.11 10.43 -6.75
CA GLY A 4 6.91 9.98 -7.44
C GLY A 4 6.79 8.46 -7.41
N GLU A 5 7.84 7.75 -7.80
CA GLU A 5 7.91 6.28 -7.75
C GLU A 5 7.61 5.73 -6.36
N LEU A 6 8.17 6.32 -5.29
CA LEU A 6 7.93 5.86 -3.93
C LEU A 6 6.47 6.07 -3.50
N ALA A 7 5.88 7.22 -3.85
CA ALA A 7 4.47 7.49 -3.55
C ALA A 7 3.53 6.52 -4.27
N LEU A 8 3.80 6.22 -5.54
CA LEU A 8 3.04 5.24 -6.30
C LEU A 8 3.24 3.82 -5.76
N HIS A 9 4.48 3.45 -5.42
CA HIS A 9 4.82 2.16 -4.82
C HIS A 9 4.00 1.90 -3.55
N VAL A 10 3.93 2.86 -2.63
CA VAL A 10 3.11 2.72 -1.42
C VAL A 10 1.64 2.49 -1.76
N ALA A 11 1.06 3.37 -2.58
CA ALA A 11 -0.36 3.31 -2.89
C ALA A 11 -0.76 2.02 -3.64
N GLY A 12 0.04 1.60 -4.62
CA GLY A 12 -0.24 0.41 -5.42
C GLY A 12 -0.05 -0.89 -4.64
N TRP A 13 0.99 -1.00 -3.80
CA TRP A 13 1.21 -2.23 -3.02
C TRP A 13 0.18 -2.40 -1.90
N ASN A 14 -0.34 -1.31 -1.34
CA ASN A 14 -1.44 -1.38 -0.39
C ASN A 14 -2.67 -2.07 -1.00
N ASP A 15 -3.04 -1.69 -2.22
CA ASP A 15 -4.14 -2.30 -2.97
C ASP A 15 -3.93 -3.81 -3.19
N VAL A 16 -2.70 -4.20 -3.56
CA VAL A 16 -2.34 -5.61 -3.76
C VAL A 16 -2.52 -6.41 -2.48
N PHE A 17 -1.91 -5.98 -1.37
CA PHE A 17 -1.99 -6.74 -0.12
C PHE A 17 -3.43 -6.85 0.42
N VAL A 18 -4.24 -5.80 0.26
CA VAL A 18 -5.65 -5.84 0.69
C VAL A 18 -6.46 -6.78 -0.20
N SER A 19 -6.23 -6.72 -1.52
CA SER A 19 -6.88 -7.61 -2.48
C SER A 19 -6.53 -9.09 -2.28
N MET A 20 -5.30 -9.38 -1.82
CA MET A 20 -4.84 -10.74 -1.52
C MET A 20 -5.70 -11.48 -0.49
N VAL A 21 -6.44 -10.78 0.38
CA VAL A 21 -7.39 -11.44 1.29
C VAL A 21 -8.45 -12.23 0.50
N LYS A 22 -8.87 -11.71 -0.65
CA LYS A 22 -9.85 -12.34 -1.55
C LYS A 22 -9.19 -13.20 -2.63
N THR A 23 -8.12 -12.70 -3.25
CA THR A 23 -7.53 -13.31 -4.45
C THR A 23 -6.42 -14.31 -4.13
N GLU A 24 -5.71 -14.11 -3.02
CA GLU A 24 -4.46 -14.79 -2.67
C GLU A 24 -3.34 -14.66 -3.72
N GLU A 25 -3.45 -13.68 -4.62
CA GLU A 25 -2.49 -13.44 -5.68
C GLU A 25 -1.56 -12.28 -5.34
N LEU A 26 -0.27 -12.56 -5.23
CA LEU A 26 0.78 -11.54 -5.06
C LEU A 26 1.26 -11.06 -6.43
N THR A 27 0.46 -10.21 -7.09
CA THR A 27 0.79 -9.63 -8.39
C THR A 27 1.28 -8.18 -8.24
N PRO A 28 2.37 -7.78 -8.92
CA PRO A 28 2.81 -6.39 -8.89
C PRO A 28 1.69 -5.45 -9.39
N PRO A 29 1.48 -4.29 -8.75
CA PRO A 29 0.52 -3.32 -9.22
C PRO A 29 1.00 -2.71 -10.55
N ASP A 30 0.05 -2.36 -11.41
CA ASP A 30 0.35 -1.60 -12.63
C ASP A 30 0.47 -0.11 -12.28
N PHE A 31 1.61 0.49 -12.65
CA PHE A 31 1.86 1.91 -12.39
C PHE A 31 1.72 2.70 -13.69
N PRO A 32 0.74 3.61 -13.78
CA PRO A 32 0.65 4.47 -14.95
C PRO A 32 1.89 5.37 -15.05
N GLU A 33 2.32 5.66 -16.28
CA GLU A 33 3.35 6.66 -16.52
C GLU A 33 2.91 8.03 -15.99
N TYR A 34 3.82 8.76 -15.34
CA TYR A 34 3.57 10.10 -14.84
C TYR A 34 4.63 11.07 -15.34
N LYS A 35 4.21 12.32 -15.58
CA LYS A 35 5.09 13.43 -16.01
C LYS A 35 5.13 14.53 -14.96
N THR A 36 4.09 14.65 -14.15
CA THR A 36 3.96 15.68 -13.13
C THR A 36 3.58 15.10 -11.77
N MET A 37 3.83 15.87 -10.71
CA MET A 37 3.30 15.54 -9.38
C MET A 37 1.77 15.64 -9.29
N GLY A 38 1.11 16.26 -10.27
CA GLY A 38 -0.35 16.20 -10.41
C GLY A 38 -0.81 14.78 -10.69
N ASP A 39 -0.22 14.17 -11.72
CA ASP A 39 -0.49 12.78 -12.15
C ASP A 39 -0.23 11.79 -11.00
N VAL A 40 0.85 11.99 -10.24
CA VAL A 40 1.16 11.17 -9.05
C VAL A 40 0.05 11.26 -8.01
N ARG A 41 -0.42 12.48 -7.68
CA ARG A 41 -1.49 12.66 -6.68
C ARG A 41 -2.81 12.07 -7.13
N GLU A 42 -3.15 12.20 -8.41
CA GLU A 42 -4.36 11.60 -8.97
C GLU A 42 -4.30 10.07 -8.89
N THR A 43 -3.16 9.48 -9.26
CA THR A 43 -2.95 8.02 -9.18
C THR A 43 -2.99 7.52 -7.74
N VAL A 44 -2.34 8.22 -6.80
CA VAL A 44 -2.41 7.89 -5.36
C VAL A 44 -3.86 7.92 -4.86
N LYS A 45 -4.64 8.95 -5.25
CA LYS A 45 -6.05 9.04 -4.90
C LYS A 45 -6.86 7.88 -5.47
N ALA A 46 -6.64 7.52 -6.73
CA ALA A 46 -7.33 6.39 -7.36
C ALA A 46 -7.05 5.07 -6.65
N PHE A 47 -5.79 4.77 -6.33
CA PHE A 47 -5.44 3.59 -5.54
C PHE A 47 -6.03 3.64 -4.13
N THR A 48 -6.02 4.80 -3.48
CA THR A 48 -6.61 4.95 -2.12
C THR A 48 -8.09 4.60 -2.11
N GLU A 49 -8.88 5.09 -3.07
CA GLU A 49 -10.30 4.77 -3.17
C GLU A 49 -10.52 3.28 -3.53
N LYS A 50 -9.70 2.72 -4.43
CA LYS A 50 -9.76 1.30 -4.78
C LYS A 50 -9.47 0.40 -3.58
N THR A 51 -8.40 0.70 -2.82
CA THR A 51 -8.03 -0.04 -1.60
C THR A 51 -9.11 0.08 -0.54
N LYS A 52 -9.70 1.26 -0.36
CA LYS A 52 -10.81 1.48 0.56
C LYS A 52 -12.02 0.62 0.18
N ALA A 53 -12.40 0.60 -1.09
CA ALA A 53 -13.48 -0.25 -1.57
C ALA A 53 -13.19 -1.74 -1.36
N ALA A 54 -11.95 -2.19 -1.53
CA ALA A 54 -11.55 -3.57 -1.24
C ALA A 54 -11.68 -3.91 0.26
N TYR A 55 -11.31 -2.97 1.14
CA TYR A 55 -11.49 -3.11 2.59
C TYR A 55 -12.94 -3.27 3.01
N GLU A 56 -13.85 -2.51 2.41
CA GLU A 56 -15.29 -2.55 2.72
C GLU A 56 -15.94 -3.90 2.36
N LEU A 57 -15.29 -4.73 1.56
CA LEU A 57 -15.75 -6.06 1.16
C LEU A 57 -15.22 -7.19 2.04
N LEU A 58 -14.28 -6.92 2.95
CA LEU A 58 -13.68 -7.94 3.81
C LEU A 58 -14.61 -8.28 4.97
N THR A 59 -14.65 -9.57 5.34
CA THR A 59 -15.37 -10.06 6.51
C THR A 59 -14.43 -10.62 7.56
N ASP A 60 -14.82 -10.57 8.84
CA ASP A 60 -14.01 -11.12 9.93
C ASP A 60 -13.70 -12.61 9.74
N ALA A 61 -14.62 -13.39 9.18
CA ALA A 61 -14.40 -14.81 8.88
C ALA A 61 -13.25 -15.01 7.88
N GLU A 62 -13.25 -14.25 6.79
CA GLU A 62 -12.19 -14.33 5.77
C GLU A 62 -10.82 -13.91 6.31
N LEU A 63 -10.78 -13.02 7.30
CA LEU A 63 -9.53 -12.58 7.93
C LEU A 63 -8.89 -13.67 8.80
N GLU A 64 -9.70 -14.56 9.37
CA GLU A 64 -9.25 -15.68 10.19
C GLU A 64 -8.96 -16.96 9.39
N ASP A 65 -9.43 -17.06 8.14
CA ASP A 65 -9.10 -18.18 7.25
C ASP A 65 -7.59 -18.26 6.99
N GLU A 66 -7.07 -19.49 6.95
CA GLU A 66 -5.67 -19.75 6.57
C GLU A 66 -5.42 -19.39 5.10
N ASN A 67 -4.28 -18.76 4.84
CA ASN A 67 -3.88 -18.36 3.51
C ASN A 67 -3.03 -19.41 2.80
N ASN A 68 -2.92 -19.31 1.48
CA ASN A 68 -2.16 -20.21 0.64
C ASN A 68 -0.73 -19.71 0.32
N SER A 69 -0.26 -18.67 1.00
CA SER A 69 0.98 -17.99 0.62
C SER A 69 2.19 -18.91 0.69
N LEU A 70 2.99 -18.91 -0.38
CA LEU A 70 4.29 -19.59 -0.39
C LEU A 70 5.39 -18.74 0.28
N HIS A 71 5.12 -17.47 0.58
CA HIS A 71 6.10 -16.59 1.21
C HIS A 71 6.10 -16.80 2.74
N PRO A 72 7.22 -17.22 3.37
CA PRO A 72 7.23 -17.60 4.79
C PRO A 72 6.76 -16.51 5.75
N LYS A 73 6.97 -15.24 5.42
CA LYS A 73 6.54 -14.11 6.28
C LYS A 73 5.04 -13.81 6.19
N LEU A 74 4.35 -14.34 5.18
CA LEU A 74 2.94 -14.09 4.95
C LEU A 74 2.06 -15.27 5.37
N GLN A 75 2.62 -16.49 5.46
CA GLN A 75 1.89 -17.70 5.86
C GLN A 75 1.13 -17.55 7.18
N GLY A 76 -0.11 -18.05 7.22
CA GLY A 76 -1.00 -18.02 8.38
C GLY A 76 -2.38 -17.47 8.02
N PRO A 77 -3.14 -16.95 9.01
CA PRO A 77 -4.42 -16.30 8.75
C PRO A 77 -4.30 -15.13 7.76
N LYS A 78 -5.30 -14.94 6.89
CA LYS A 78 -5.29 -13.90 5.84
C LYS A 78 -5.13 -12.48 6.37
N LYS A 79 -5.51 -12.19 7.62
CA LYS A 79 -5.17 -10.90 8.28
C LYS A 79 -3.68 -10.58 8.31
N ARG A 80 -2.79 -11.58 8.18
CA ARG A 80 -1.34 -11.36 8.07
C ARG A 80 -0.97 -10.58 6.80
N TYR A 81 -1.74 -10.69 5.72
CA TYR A 81 -1.56 -9.83 4.54
C TYR A 81 -1.78 -8.35 4.90
N LEU A 82 -2.79 -8.05 5.72
CA LEU A 82 -3.07 -6.68 6.18
C LEU A 82 -2.01 -6.16 7.15
N THR A 83 -1.48 -7.02 8.03
CA THR A 83 -0.34 -6.65 8.89
C THR A 83 0.90 -6.34 8.04
N ALA A 84 1.20 -7.17 7.04
CA ALA A 84 2.33 -6.93 6.14
C ALA A 84 2.18 -5.63 5.34
N MET A 85 0.96 -5.33 4.89
CA MET A 85 0.62 -4.05 4.25
C MET A 85 0.88 -2.86 5.18
N TYR A 86 0.37 -2.93 6.41
CA TYR A 86 0.53 -1.86 7.38
C TYR A 86 2.01 -1.59 7.69
N ASP A 87 2.79 -2.65 7.94
CA ASP A 87 4.23 -2.52 8.20
C ASP A 87 4.98 -1.92 6.99
N HIS A 88 4.61 -2.32 5.78
CA HIS A 88 5.16 -1.80 4.53
C HIS A 88 4.84 -0.32 4.33
N GLU A 89 3.59 0.10 4.56
CA GLU A 89 3.17 1.49 4.45
C GLU A 89 3.90 2.37 5.48
N ILE A 90 3.96 1.93 6.74
CA ILE A 90 4.69 2.65 7.80
C ILE A 90 6.16 2.80 7.44
N HIS A 91 6.81 1.74 6.97
CA HIS A 91 8.20 1.77 6.54
C HIS A 91 8.45 2.82 5.44
N HIS A 92 7.68 2.79 4.36
CA HIS A 92 7.88 3.68 3.22
C HIS A 92 7.34 5.09 3.44
N LYS A 93 6.31 5.27 4.29
CA LYS A 93 5.90 6.60 4.76
C LYS A 93 7.03 7.27 5.53
N GLY A 94 7.81 6.52 6.32
CA GLY A 94 9.02 7.05 6.95
C GLY A 94 10.01 7.63 5.94
N GLN A 95 10.21 6.94 4.82
CA GLN A 95 11.05 7.41 3.71
C GLN A 95 10.44 8.64 3.01
N LEU A 96 9.12 8.68 2.79
CA LEU A 96 8.42 9.85 2.22
C LEU A 96 8.57 11.09 3.10
N PHE A 97 8.56 10.93 4.42
CA PHE A 97 8.84 12.03 5.35
C PHE A 97 10.25 12.59 5.14
N VAL A 98 11.27 11.73 5.00
CA VAL A 98 12.64 12.16 4.70
C VAL A 98 12.69 12.92 3.37
N TYR A 99 12.03 12.41 2.33
CA TYR A 99 12.01 13.07 1.02
C TYR A 99 11.32 14.45 1.08
N ALA A 100 10.23 14.58 1.82
CA ALA A 100 9.57 15.87 2.03
C ALA A 100 10.52 16.90 2.69
N ARG A 101 11.29 16.48 3.70
CA ARG A 101 12.30 17.33 4.34
C ARG A 101 13.40 17.74 3.37
N MET A 102 13.90 16.80 2.56
CA MET A 102 14.92 17.09 1.55
C MET A 102 14.43 18.06 0.47
N ALA A 103 13.13 18.04 0.15
CA ALA A 103 12.48 19.00 -0.74
C ALA A 103 12.21 20.38 -0.10
N GLY A 104 12.63 20.59 1.16
CA GLY A 104 12.47 21.86 1.87
C GLY A 104 11.14 22.04 2.60
N VAL A 105 10.32 20.99 2.72
CA VAL A 105 9.05 21.06 3.45
C VAL A 105 9.30 21.17 4.96
N LYS A 106 8.83 22.25 5.58
CA LYS A 106 9.03 22.56 7.01
C LYS A 106 7.95 21.99 7.91
N GLU A 107 6.72 21.92 7.42
CA GLU A 107 5.57 21.41 8.18
C GLU A 107 5.07 20.13 7.51
N VAL A 108 5.05 19.04 8.27
CA VAL A 108 4.49 17.75 7.85
C VAL A 108 3.57 17.25 8.96
N PRO A 109 2.50 16.50 8.64
CA PRO A 109 1.62 15.96 9.66
C PRO A 109 2.38 15.06 10.64
N PHE A 110 1.82 14.87 11.84
CA PHE A 110 2.34 13.88 12.77
C PHE A 110 2.27 12.47 12.16
N PHE A 111 3.33 11.69 12.33
CA PHE A 111 3.40 10.34 11.78
C PHE A 111 2.44 9.41 12.51
N ARG A 112 1.52 8.79 11.78
CA ARG A 112 0.59 7.74 12.26
C ARG A 112 0.67 6.56 11.33
#